data_AF-A0AAW0ZDL3-F1
#
_entry.id   AF-A0AAW0ZDL3-F1
#
_cell.length_a   1.000
_cell.length_b   1.000
_cell.length_c   1.000
_cell.angle_alpha   90.00
_cell.angle_beta   90.00
_cell.angle_gamma   90.00
#
_symmetry.space_group_name_H-M   'P 1'
#
loop_
_entity.id
_entity.type
_entity.pdbx_description
1 polymer ?
#
loop_
_entity_poly.entity_id
_entity_poly.type
_entity_poly.pdbx_seq_one_letter_code
_entity_poly.pdbx_strand_id
1 'polypeptide(L)'
;MAQGKLKVKTNVPPTVKGKNKNKNKNTPSIQRRNNAPIQPKKRKFEETHKLKQMITKTVNKAMENKLREKALEGKMSLTKKETATSKKK
;
A
#
# COMPACT_ATOMS: atom_id res chain seq x y z
N MET A 1 -48.72 42.24 -8.00
CA MET A 1 -48.57 41.77 -9.39
C MET A 1 -47.49 40.69 -9.42
N ALA A 2 -47.80 39.48 -9.87
CA ALA A 2 -46.84 38.39 -9.97
C ALA A 2 -45.85 38.67 -11.11
N GLN A 3 -44.59 38.98 -10.81
CA GLN A 3 -43.53 39.08 -11.82
C GLN A 3 -43.22 37.67 -12.34
N GLY A 4 -43.81 37.32 -13.48
CA GLY A 4 -43.64 36.03 -14.14
C GLY A 4 -42.16 35.75 -14.44
N LYS A 5 -41.69 34.58 -14.01
CA LYS A 5 -40.34 34.06 -14.29
C LYS A 5 -40.19 33.80 -15.79
N LEU A 6 -39.44 34.67 -16.48
CA LEU A 6 -39.11 34.51 -17.90
C LEU A 6 -38.24 33.25 -18.09
N LYS A 7 -38.82 32.15 -18.58
CA LYS A 7 -38.10 30.90 -18.87
C LYS A 7 -37.49 30.97 -20.28
N VAL A 8 -36.43 31.76 -20.45
CA VAL A 8 -35.72 31.82 -21.73
C VAL A 8 -34.90 30.55 -21.91
N LYS A 9 -35.15 29.83 -23.00
CA LYS A 9 -34.38 28.63 -23.38
C LYS A 9 -33.11 29.08 -24.09
N THR A 10 -32.12 29.53 -23.33
CA THR A 10 -30.82 29.89 -23.90
C THR A 10 -30.09 28.62 -24.32
N ASN A 11 -30.01 28.37 -25.63
CA ASN A 11 -29.16 27.33 -26.22
C ASN A 11 -27.70 27.76 -26.12
N VAL A 12 -27.10 27.57 -24.94
CA VAL A 12 -25.66 27.79 -24.75
C VAL A 12 -24.93 26.62 -25.42
N PRO A 13 -23.94 26.88 -26.30
CA PRO A 13 -23.20 25.82 -26.98
C PRO A 13 -22.53 24.87 -25.96
N PRO A 14 -22.51 23.55 -26.22
CA PRO A 14 -22.09 22.52 -25.26
C PRO A 14 -20.61 22.64 -24.85
N THR A 15 -19.82 23.43 -25.58
CA THR A 15 -18.39 23.64 -25.35
C THR A 15 -18.06 24.45 -24.09
N VAL A 16 -19.03 25.18 -23.52
CA VAL A 16 -18.79 26.06 -22.36
C VAL A 16 -19.15 25.40 -21.02
N LYS A 17 -19.99 24.36 -21.00
CA LYS A 17 -20.41 23.65 -19.76
C LYS A 17 -19.48 22.51 -19.34
N GLY A 18 -18.27 22.43 -19.88
CA GLY A 18 -17.35 21.29 -19.69
C GLY A 18 -16.00 21.59 -19.06
N LYS A 19 -15.68 22.84 -18.69
CA LYS A 19 -14.29 23.20 -18.29
C LYS A 19 -14.06 23.43 -16.79
N ASN A 20 -15.01 23.13 -15.92
CA ASN A 20 -14.79 23.16 -14.47
C ASN A 20 -15.18 21.82 -13.81
N LYS A 21 -14.37 20.78 -14.06
CA LYS A 21 -14.25 19.64 -13.15
C LYS A 21 -12.77 19.45 -12.79
N ASN A 22 -12.34 20.30 -11.88
CA ASN A 22 -11.40 19.99 -10.81
C ASN A 22 -11.24 18.48 -10.54
N LYS A 23 -10.02 17.95 -10.69
CA LYS A 23 -9.21 17.34 -9.61
C LYS A 23 -8.08 16.46 -10.17
N ASN A 24 -6.84 16.83 -9.83
CA ASN A 24 -5.63 16.02 -9.72
C ASN A 24 -5.13 15.28 -10.97
N LYS A 25 -4.26 15.96 -11.73
CA LYS A 25 -3.37 15.39 -12.75
C LYS A 25 -2.04 14.83 -12.22
N ASN A 26 -1.89 14.53 -10.92
CA ASN A 26 -0.60 14.11 -10.34
C ASN A 26 -0.58 12.70 -9.70
N THR A 27 -1.56 11.86 -9.99
CA THR A 27 -1.48 10.42 -9.66
C THR A 27 -2.06 9.63 -10.81
N PRO A 28 -1.41 8.58 -11.33
CA PRO A 28 -2.04 7.72 -12.33
C PRO A 28 -3.29 7.14 -11.67
N SER A 29 -4.47 7.55 -12.14
CA SER A 29 -5.70 6.86 -11.77
C SER A 29 -5.51 5.44 -12.24
N ILE A 30 -5.40 4.49 -11.31
CA ILE A 30 -5.26 3.07 -11.63
C ILE A 30 -6.58 2.68 -12.30
N GLN A 31 -6.64 2.81 -13.62
CA GLN A 31 -7.74 2.31 -14.44
C GLN A 31 -7.63 0.79 -14.38
N ARG A 32 -8.29 0.20 -13.38
CA ARG A 32 -8.43 -1.25 -13.30
C ARG A 32 -9.20 -1.68 -14.55
N ARG A 33 -8.62 -2.56 -15.35
CA ARG A 33 -9.35 -3.20 -16.46
C ARG A 33 -10.64 -3.80 -15.90
N ASN A 34 -11.75 -3.70 -16.63
CA ASN A 34 -13.06 -4.22 -16.18
C ASN A 34 -13.00 -5.72 -15.83
N ASN A 35 -12.07 -6.47 -16.42
CA ASN A 35 -11.87 -7.90 -16.18
C ASN A 35 -10.73 -8.21 -15.20
N ALA A 36 -10.12 -7.21 -14.55
CA ALA A 36 -9.04 -7.44 -13.61
C ALA A 36 -9.60 -7.97 -12.27
N PRO A 37 -9.07 -9.09 -11.74
CA PRO A 37 -9.48 -9.59 -10.43
C PRO A 37 -9.35 -8.52 -9.35
N ILE A 38 -10.39 -8.38 -8.51
CA ILE A 38 -10.40 -7.44 -7.39
C ILE A 38 -9.31 -7.85 -6.41
N GLN A 39 -8.26 -7.02 -6.31
CA GLN A 39 -7.18 -7.31 -5.36
C GLN A 39 -7.71 -7.32 -3.92
N PRO A 40 -7.29 -8.30 -3.10
CA PRO A 40 -7.75 -8.41 -1.72
C PRO A 40 -7.30 -7.18 -0.93
N LYS A 41 -8.24 -6.58 -0.17
CA LYS A 41 -7.98 -5.37 0.64
C LYS A 41 -6.82 -5.57 1.64
N LYS A 42 -6.58 -6.81 2.07
CA LYS A 42 -5.55 -7.21 3.06
C LYS A 42 -4.13 -7.27 2.50
N ARG A 43 -3.93 -7.24 1.17
CA ARG A 43 -2.60 -7.40 0.55
C ARG A 43 -1.59 -6.38 1.06
N LYS A 44 -1.98 -5.11 1.17
CA LYS A 44 -1.12 -4.04 1.71
C LYS A 44 -0.75 -4.26 3.17
N PHE A 45 -1.68 -4.78 3.97
CA PHE A 45 -1.43 -5.11 5.37
C PHE A 45 -0.45 -6.28 5.50
N GLU A 46 -0.61 -7.32 4.66
CA GLU A 46 0.32 -8.46 4.65
C GLU A 46 1.73 -8.05 4.20
N GLU A 47 1.86 -7.21 3.17
CA GLU A 47 3.15 -6.70 2.70
C GLU A 47 3.86 -5.86 3.78
N THR A 48 3.13 -4.93 4.42
CA THR A 48 3.69 -4.12 5.52
C THR A 48 4.02 -4.94 6.75
N HIS A 49 3.20 -5.94 7.08
CA HIS A 49 3.47 -6.86 8.19
C HIS A 49 4.72 -7.72 7.92
N LYS A 50 4.86 -8.28 6.72
CA LYS A 50 6.07 -9.01 6.29
C LYS A 50 7.31 -8.13 6.37
N LEU A 51 7.21 -6.87 5.92
CA LEU A 51 8.32 -5.93 6.01
C LEU A 51 8.74 -5.67 7.47
N LYS A 52 7.77 -5.43 8.36
CA LYS A 52 8.02 -5.27 9.80
C LYS A 52 8.70 -6.51 10.38
N GLN A 53 8.19 -7.71 10.08
CA GLN A 53 8.78 -8.96 10.56
C GLN A 53 10.23 -9.13 10.10
N MET A 54 10.53 -8.83 8.82
CA MET A 54 11.90 -8.90 8.31
C MET A 54 12.80 -7.94 9.08
N ILE A 55 12.41 -6.66 9.22
CA ILE A 55 13.21 -5.66 9.94
C ILE A 55 13.47 -6.10 11.37
N THR A 56 12.45 -6.55 12.11
CA THR A 56 12.61 -7.02 13.49
C THR A 56 13.57 -8.19 13.58
N LYS A 57 13.46 -9.18 12.69
CA LYS A 57 14.40 -10.33 12.66
C LYS A 57 15.83 -9.87 12.40
N THR A 58 16.04 -8.97 11.45
CA THR A 58 17.38 -8.49 11.09
C THR A 58 18.03 -7.69 12.22
N VAL A 59 17.27 -6.80 12.85
CA VAL A 59 17.75 -5.99 13.99
C VAL A 59 18.09 -6.89 15.18
N ASN A 60 17.20 -7.82 15.53
CA ASN A 60 17.45 -8.75 16.64
C ASN A 60 18.69 -9.60 16.38
N LYS A 61 18.83 -10.15 15.17
CA LYS A 61 20.00 -10.95 14.80
C LYS A 61 21.30 -10.14 14.85
N ALA A 62 21.28 -8.90 14.36
CA ALA A 62 22.46 -8.02 14.42
C ALA A 62 22.86 -7.69 15.86
N MET A 63 21.87 -7.45 16.73
CA MET A 63 22.13 -7.18 18.15
C MET A 63 22.64 -8.42 18.88
N GLU A 64 22.06 -9.59 18.63
CA GLU A 64 22.51 -10.87 19.18
C GLU A 64 23.96 -11.16 18.77
N ASN A 65 24.32 -10.93 17.51
CA ASN A 65 25.68 -11.10 17.03
C ASN A 65 26.65 -10.18 17.79
N LYS A 66 26.34 -8.89 17.93
CA LYS A 66 27.17 -7.94 18.68
C LYS A 66 27.35 -8.34 20.15
N LEU A 67 26.30 -8.85 20.78
CA LEU A 67 26.36 -9.30 22.18
C LEU A 67 27.23 -10.56 22.30
N ARG A 68 27.10 -11.52 21.37
CA ARG A 68 27.93 -12.73 21.36
C ARG A 68 29.39 -12.46 21.02
N GLU A 69 29.66 -11.55 20.09
CA GLU A 69 31.02 -11.10 19.77
C GLU A 69 31.71 -10.56 21.03
N LYS A 70 31.00 -9.74 21.80
CA LYS A 70 31.53 -9.18 23.06
C LYS A 70 31.68 -10.22 24.17
N ALA A 71 30.74 -11.16 24.29
CA ALA A 71 30.71 -12.10 25.42
C ALA A 71 31.55 -13.36 25.22
N LEU A 72 31.66 -13.85 23.98
CA LEU A 72 32.25 -15.15 23.63
C LEU A 72 33.38 -15.02 22.59
N GLU A 73 33.92 -13.82 22.39
CA GLU A 73 34.96 -13.51 21.38
C GLU A 73 34.56 -13.95 19.95
N GLY A 74 33.27 -13.91 19.65
CA GLY A 74 32.75 -14.30 18.34
C GLY A 74 32.59 -15.81 18.14
N LYS A 75 32.79 -16.65 19.18
CA LYS A 75 32.50 -18.09 19.11
C LYS A 75 30.99 -18.31 18.99
N MET A 76 30.52 -18.53 17.75
CA MET A 76 29.16 -18.98 17.47
C MET A 76 29.09 -20.48 17.72
N SER A 77 28.84 -20.90 18.96
CA SER A 77 28.51 -22.31 19.25
C SER A 77 27.35 -22.73 18.35
N LEU A 78 27.50 -23.85 17.63
CA LEU A 78 26.58 -24.38 16.63
C LEU A 78 25.12 -24.08 16.99
N THR A 79 24.54 -23.06 16.34
CA THR A 79 23.14 -22.70 16.56
C THR A 79 22.30 -23.86 16.04
N LYS A 80 21.49 -24.47 16.92
CA LYS A 80 20.53 -25.52 16.51
C LYS A 80 19.76 -25.01 15.30
N LYS A 81 19.89 -25.71 14.17
CA LYS A 81 19.15 -25.40 12.95
C LYS A 81 17.67 -25.45 13.31
N GLU A 82 16.97 -24.31 13.25
CA GLU A 82 15.52 -24.30 13.42
C GLU A 82 14.93 -25.30 12.42
N THR A 83 14.21 -26.29 12.94
CA THR A 83 13.61 -27.34 12.12
C THR A 83 12.65 -26.68 11.16
N ALA A 84 12.74 -27.04 9.87
CA ALA A 84 11.89 -26.55 8.79
C ALA A 84 10.43 -27.06 8.89
N THR A 85 9.84 -27.04 10.08
CA THR A 85 8.46 -27.42 10.36
C THR A 85 7.54 -26.22 10.13
N SER A 86 7.42 -25.80 8.88
CA SER A 86 6.25 -25.04 8.40
C SER A 86 5.95 -25.28 6.92
N LYS A 87 6.42 -26.40 6.35
CA LYS A 87 5.88 -26.96 5.10
C LYS A 87 5.09 -28.20 5.45
N LYS A 88 3.82 -28.06 5.82
CA LYS A 88 2.81 -29.12 5.64
C LYS A 88 1.39 -28.57 5.83
N LYS A 89 0.62 -28.78 4.75
CA LYS A 89 -0.82 -28.55 4.51
C LYS A 89 -1.28 -27.10 4.36
#